data_AF-U2G6T4-F1
#
_entry.id   AF-U2G6T4-F1
#
_cell.length_a   1.000
_cell.length_b   1.000
_cell.length_c   1.000
_cell.angle_alpha   90.00
_cell.angle_beta   90.00
_cell.angle_gamma   90.00
#
_symmetry.space_group_name_H-M   'P 1'
#
loop_
_entity.id
_entity.type
_entity.pdbx_description
1 polymer ?
#
loop_
_entity_poly.entity_id
_entity_poly.type
_entity_poly.pdbx_seq_one_letter_code
_entity_poly.pdbx_strand_id
1 'polypeptide(L)'
;MRFVRDIVSTLLDGLMDWPVGTIIGSVLLLLMLALVVILVGLGAASIYHLLDYCGMPEASSEGTVRDKAFRPAYTEYIYVYNAATKTSMPTPIFHPDRWTLDVDIGIGSDSVDVTESFYKKALRGSSIVARYKVGRISGRINITGVRA
;
A
#
# COMPACT_ATOMS: atom_id res chain seq x y z
N MET A 1 -13.03 9.65 34.59
CA MET A 1 -12.22 10.89 34.62
C MET A 1 -11.06 10.82 35.61
N ARG A 2 -11.24 10.34 36.85
CA ARG A 2 -10.12 10.18 37.82
C ARG A 2 -8.99 9.29 37.29
N PHE A 3 -9.31 8.10 36.78
CA PHE A 3 -8.32 7.15 36.23
C PHE A 3 -7.41 7.74 35.13
N VAL A 4 -7.97 8.48 34.16
CA VAL A 4 -7.18 9.13 33.10
C VAL A 4 -6.29 10.23 33.67
N ARG A 5 -6.80 10.99 34.66
CA ARG A 5 -6.04 12.04 35.32
C ARG A 5 -4.88 11.47 36.13
N ASP A 6 -5.10 10.36 36.82
CA ASP A 6 -4.09 9.68 37.64
C ASP A 6 -2.96 9.11 36.77
N ILE A 7 -3.30 8.51 35.63
CA ILE A 7 -2.29 8.05 34.63
C ILE A 7 -1.46 9.22 34.11
N VAL A 8 -2.11 10.33 33.76
CA VAL A 8 -1.42 11.52 33.22
C VAL A 8 -0.52 12.15 34.28
N SER A 9 -0.94 12.25 35.53
CA SER A 9 -0.09 12.77 36.61
C SER A 9 1.11 11.87 36.87
N THR A 10 0.95 10.55 36.94
CA THR A 10 2.07 9.63 37.15
C THR A 10 3.08 9.67 36.00
N LEU A 11 2.60 9.86 34.76
CA LEU A 11 3.47 10.06 33.60
C LEU A 11 4.25 11.37 33.68
N LEU A 12 3.61 12.47 34.08
CA LEU A 12 4.24 13.78 34.23
C LEU A 12 5.28 13.78 35.36
N ASP A 13 4.93 13.19 36.50
CA ASP A 13 5.83 13.06 37.66
C ASP A 13 7.06 12.23 37.29
N GLY A 14 6.86 11.08 36.62
CA GLY A 14 7.96 10.25 36.11
C GLY A 14 8.80 10.91 35.00
N LEU A 15 8.24 11.89 34.27
CA LEU A 15 8.98 12.70 33.29
C LEU A 15 9.85 13.78 33.95
N MET A 16 9.46 14.26 35.13
CA MET A 16 10.18 15.27 35.89
C MET A 16 11.28 14.70 36.80
N ASP A 17 11.26 13.39 37.05
CA ASP A 17 12.27 12.70 37.85
C ASP A 17 13.60 12.52 37.10
N TRP A 18 14.70 12.97 37.71
CA TRP A 18 16.05 12.68 37.22
C TRP A 18 16.57 11.36 37.81
N PRO A 19 17.18 10.45 37.02
CA PRO A 19 17.53 10.55 35.59
C PRO A 19 16.49 9.92 34.63
N VAL A 20 15.45 9.29 35.16
CA VAL A 20 14.51 8.45 34.40
C VAL A 20 13.71 9.26 33.39
N GLY A 21 13.23 10.44 33.77
CA GLY A 21 12.50 11.36 32.91
C GLY A 21 13.32 11.87 31.72
N THR A 22 14.64 12.05 31.87
CA THR A 22 15.53 12.41 30.76
C THR A 22 15.70 11.27 29.77
N ILE A 23 15.77 10.02 30.25
CA ILE A 23 15.81 8.83 29.39
C ILE A 23 14.50 8.69 28.62
N ILE A 24 13.36 8.76 29.32
CA ILE A 24 12.02 8.67 28.70
C ILE A 24 11.81 9.81 27.70
N GLY A 25 12.15 11.05 28.07
CA GLY A 25 12.05 12.22 27.20
C GLY A 25 12.91 12.09 25.94
N SER A 26 14.13 11.56 26.08
CA SER A 26 15.03 11.33 24.95
C SER A 26 14.51 10.25 23.99
N VAL A 27 13.95 9.16 24.53
CA VAL A 27 13.30 8.11 23.72
C VAL A 27 12.08 8.67 22.98
N LEU A 28 11.22 9.43 23.67
CA LEU A 28 10.05 10.06 23.05
C LEU A 28 10.44 11.05 21.94
N LEU A 29 11.50 11.85 22.15
CA LEU A 29 12.02 12.76 21.15
C LEU A 29 12.51 12.03 19.90
N LEU A 30 13.27 10.94 20.08
CA LEU A 30 13.76 10.12 18.96
C LEU A 30 12.60 9.48 18.19
N LEU A 31 11.59 8.97 18.88
CA LEU A 31 10.38 8.42 18.25
C LEU A 31 9.62 9.49 17.46
N MET A 32 9.46 10.70 18.01
CA MET A 32 8.84 11.82 17.32
C MET A 32 9.63 12.25 16.09
N LEU A 33 10.96 12.32 16.19
CA LEU A 33 11.82 12.65 15.06
C LEU A 33 11.71 11.59 13.95
N ALA A 34 11.76 10.31 14.32
CA ALA A 34 11.59 9.21 13.38
C ALA A 34 10.23 9.27 12.68
N LEU A 35 9.16 9.55 13.42
CA LEU A 35 7.82 9.72 12.87
C LEU A 35 7.77 10.87 11.85
N VAL A 36 8.34 12.03 12.18
CA VAL A 36 8.38 13.18 11.26
C VAL A 36 9.12 12.83 9.97
N VAL A 37 10.28 12.16 10.07
CA VAL A 37 11.05 11.74 8.89
C VAL A 37 10.25 10.76 8.01
N ILE A 38 9.57 9.79 8.63
CA ILE A 38 8.71 8.83 7.90
C ILE A 38 7.56 9.57 7.19
N LEU A 39 6.89 10.48 7.87
CA LEU A 39 5.76 11.23 7.29
C LEU A 39 6.21 12.12 6.11
N VAL A 40 7.33 12.83 6.25
CA VAL A 40 7.89 13.63 5.15
C VAL A 40 8.31 12.74 3.98
N GLY A 41 8.94 11.59 4.26
CA GLY A 41 9.32 10.61 3.23
C GLY A 41 8.13 10.06 2.46
N LEU A 42 7.06 9.68 3.16
CA LEU A 42 5.81 9.21 2.54
C LEU A 42 5.13 10.29 1.71
N GLY A 43 5.11 11.54 2.19
CA GLY A 43 4.58 12.68 1.46
C GLY A 43 5.34 12.93 0.15
N ALA A 44 6.67 12.97 0.22
CA ALA A 44 7.53 13.14 -0.95
C ALA A 44 7.37 12.00 -1.96
N ALA A 45 7.33 10.75 -1.50
CA ALA A 45 7.10 9.57 -2.35
C ALA A 45 5.73 9.62 -3.05
N SER A 46 4.68 10.05 -2.33
CA SER A 46 3.33 10.18 -2.89
C SER A 46 3.27 11.24 -3.99
N ILE A 47 3.89 12.42 -3.76
CA ILE A 47 3.99 13.48 -4.76
C ILE A 47 4.79 13.00 -5.97
N TYR A 48 5.90 12.29 -5.74
CA TYR A 48 6.71 11.72 -6.80
C TYR A 48 5.89 10.77 -7.69
N HIS A 49 5.18 9.80 -7.09
CA HIS A 49 4.34 8.87 -7.84
C HIS A 49 3.21 9.56 -8.61
N LEU A 50 2.60 10.59 -8.02
CA LEU A 50 1.56 11.37 -8.71
C LEU A 50 2.14 12.07 -9.94
N LEU A 51 3.27 12.76 -9.79
CA LEU A 51 3.94 13.46 -10.90
C LEU A 51 4.46 12.51 -11.98
N ASP A 52 4.84 11.29 -11.59
CA ASP A 52 5.42 10.30 -12.48
C ASP A 52 4.40 9.72 -13.46
N TYR A 53 3.16 9.45 -13.02
CA TYR A 53 2.13 8.79 -13.83
C TYR A 53 0.95 9.69 -14.25
N CYS A 54 0.78 10.86 -13.63
CA CYS A 54 -0.34 11.75 -13.97
C CYS A 54 -0.18 12.32 -15.38
N GLY A 55 -1.25 12.22 -16.18
CA GLY A 55 -1.29 12.75 -17.54
C GLY A 55 -0.44 11.98 -18.56
N MET A 56 0.13 10.83 -18.19
CA MET A 56 0.91 10.03 -19.12
C MET A 56 0.04 9.29 -20.13
N PRO A 57 0.41 9.32 -21.43
CA PRO A 57 -0.35 8.64 -22.47
C PRO A 57 -0.25 7.12 -22.28
N GLU A 58 -1.33 6.42 -22.61
CA GLU A 58 -1.32 4.96 -22.69
C GLU A 58 -0.73 4.54 -24.03
N ALA A 59 0.35 3.77 -23.97
CA ALA A 59 0.92 3.08 -25.11
C ALA A 59 0.40 1.64 -25.16
N SER A 60 0.52 1.00 -26.32
CA SER A 60 0.24 -0.43 -26.48
C SER A 60 1.45 -1.08 -27.13
N SER A 61 1.89 -2.21 -26.58
CA SER A 61 2.96 -3.03 -27.16
C SER A 61 2.61 -4.49 -26.99
N GLU A 62 3.16 -5.29 -27.89
CA GLU A 62 3.21 -6.73 -27.71
C GLU A 62 4.13 -7.07 -26.52
N GLY A 63 3.71 -8.02 -25.69
CA GLY A 63 4.40 -8.45 -24.49
C GLY A 63 4.18 -9.93 -24.23
N THR A 64 5.08 -10.54 -23.47
CA THR A 64 5.06 -11.97 -23.16
C THR A 64 4.59 -12.20 -21.74
N VAL A 65 3.66 -13.14 -21.54
CA VAL A 65 3.23 -13.56 -20.21
C VAL A 65 4.37 -14.33 -19.54
N ARG A 66 4.98 -13.77 -18.49
CA ARG A 66 6.03 -14.44 -17.72
C ARG A 66 5.44 -15.40 -16.71
N ASP A 67 4.53 -14.90 -15.90
CA ASP A 67 3.94 -15.65 -14.80
C ASP A 67 2.47 -15.31 -14.58
N LYS A 68 1.84 -16.12 -13.72
CA LYS A 68 0.42 -16.11 -13.44
C LYS A 68 0.23 -16.40 -11.95
N ALA A 69 -0.51 -15.54 -11.26
CA ALA A 69 -0.85 -15.72 -9.86
C ALA A 69 -2.38 -15.71 -9.67
N PHE A 70 -2.87 -16.59 -8.80
CA PHE A 70 -4.26 -16.63 -8.37
C PHE A 70 -4.31 -16.42 -6.85
N ARG A 71 -5.15 -15.51 -6.40
CA ARG A 71 -5.45 -15.29 -4.98
C ARG A 71 -6.93 -15.59 -4.74
N PRO A 72 -7.26 -16.60 -3.92
CA PRO A 72 -8.65 -16.92 -3.62
C PRO A 72 -9.29 -15.82 -2.79
N ALA A 73 -10.61 -15.72 -2.90
CA ALA A 73 -11.43 -14.82 -2.10
C ALA A 73 -11.22 -15.07 -0.60
N TYR A 74 -11.13 -13.99 0.16
CA TYR A 74 -10.97 -14.04 1.61
C TYR A 74 -11.73 -12.90 2.27
N THR A 75 -12.02 -13.08 3.56
CA THR A 75 -12.67 -12.05 4.38
C THR A 75 -11.68 -11.60 5.45
N GLU A 76 -11.48 -10.29 5.54
CA GLU A 76 -10.71 -9.65 6.60
C GLU A 76 -11.68 -8.95 7.57
N TYR A 77 -11.38 -8.97 8.86
CA TYR A 77 -12.18 -8.26 9.86
C TYR A 77 -11.42 -7.04 10.35
N ILE A 78 -11.94 -5.86 10.08
CA ILE A 78 -11.44 -4.61 10.67
C ILE A 78 -12.30 -4.22 11.86
N TYR A 79 -11.69 -3.61 12.88
CA TYR A 79 -12.44 -3.10 14.03
C TYR A 79 -12.76 -1.63 13.82
N VAL A 80 -14.04 -1.31 13.62
CA VAL A 80 -14.50 0.07 13.46
C VAL A 80 -15.12 0.53 14.77
N TYR A 81 -14.64 1.65 15.31
CA TYR A 81 -15.20 2.24 16.51
C TYR A 81 -16.57 2.84 16.24
N ASN A 82 -17.59 2.37 16.95
CA ASN A 82 -18.93 2.92 16.90
C ASN A 82 -19.14 3.89 18.07
N ALA A 83 -19.31 5.18 17.75
CA ALA A 83 -19.49 6.23 18.75
C ALA A 83 -20.81 6.13 19.54
N ALA A 84 -21.86 5.55 18.96
CA ALA A 84 -23.17 5.41 19.61
C ALA A 84 -23.15 4.33 20.69
N THR A 85 -22.48 3.22 20.44
CA THR A 85 -22.35 2.10 21.39
C THR A 85 -21.06 2.15 22.20
N LYS A 86 -20.15 3.09 21.92
CA LYS A 86 -18.82 3.24 22.53
C LYS A 86 -18.00 1.94 22.52
N THR A 87 -18.20 1.12 21.49
CA THR A 87 -17.54 -0.19 21.34
C THR A 87 -16.96 -0.31 19.94
N SER A 88 -15.86 -1.04 19.81
CA SER A 88 -15.30 -1.42 18.51
C SER A 88 -16.00 -2.67 18.01
N MET A 89 -16.63 -2.57 16.84
CA MET A 89 -17.37 -3.67 16.23
C MET A 89 -16.54 -4.27 15.08
N PRO A 90 -16.44 -5.60 14.97
CA PRO A 90 -15.80 -6.23 13.83
C PRO A 90 -16.66 -6.03 12.58
N THR A 91 -16.08 -5.41 11.56
CA THR A 91 -16.70 -5.18 10.25
C THR A 91 -16.01 -6.07 9.23
N PRO A 92 -16.73 -7.01 8.60
CA PRO A 92 -16.15 -7.86 7.56
C PRO A 92 -15.92 -7.04 6.29
N ILE A 93 -14.71 -7.17 5.72
CA ILE A 93 -14.36 -6.71 4.38
C ILE A 93 -14.18 -7.96 3.52
N PHE A 94 -15.03 -8.09 2.50
CA PHE A 94 -14.93 -9.17 1.53
C PHE A 94 -13.99 -8.78 0.40
N HIS A 95 -12.98 -9.61 0.15
CA HIS A 95 -12.08 -9.49 -0.99
C HIS A 95 -12.44 -10.58 -2.02
N PRO A 96 -12.81 -10.20 -3.25
CA PRO A 96 -13.09 -11.17 -4.30
C PRO A 96 -11.80 -11.88 -4.74
N ASP A 97 -11.98 -12.99 -5.45
CA ASP A 97 -10.91 -13.66 -6.18
C ASP A 97 -10.13 -12.67 -7.07
N ARG A 98 -8.81 -12.84 -7.13
CA ARG A 98 -7.94 -12.05 -8.00
C ARG A 98 -7.07 -12.95 -8.88
N TRP A 99 -7.11 -12.67 -10.18
CA TRP A 99 -6.31 -13.34 -11.20
C TRP A 99 -5.34 -12.33 -11.78
N THR A 100 -4.06 -12.54 -11.57
CA THR A 100 -3.02 -11.58 -11.94
C THR A 100 -2.06 -12.22 -12.94
N LEU A 101 -1.71 -11.50 -13.99
CA LEU A 101 -0.70 -11.89 -14.97
C LEU A 101 0.51 -10.98 -14.82
N ASP A 102 1.71 -11.56 -14.80
CA ASP A 102 2.97 -10.82 -14.92
C ASP A 102 3.38 -10.81 -16.40
N VAL A 103 3.54 -9.62 -16.96
CA VAL A 103 3.71 -9.41 -18.40
C VAL A 103 4.97 -8.58 -18.65
N ASP A 104 5.84 -9.08 -19.53
CA ASP A 104 7.07 -8.43 -19.94
C ASP A 104 6.90 -7.86 -21.36
N ILE A 105 7.04 -6.54 -21.50
CA ILE A 105 6.91 -5.84 -22.79
C ILE A 105 8.28 -5.49 -23.40
N GLY A 106 9.35 -6.16 -22.95
CA GLY A 106 10.72 -6.01 -23.46
C GLY A 106 11.49 -4.83 -22.87
N ILE A 107 10.80 -3.73 -22.59
CA ILE A 107 11.36 -2.58 -21.84
C ILE A 107 11.19 -2.72 -20.31
N GLY A 108 10.46 -3.73 -19.85
CA GLY A 108 10.27 -4.09 -18.45
C GLY A 108 8.98 -4.88 -18.22
N SER A 109 8.73 -5.27 -16.98
CA SER A 109 7.60 -6.12 -16.59
C SER A 109 6.76 -5.53 -15.46
N ASP A 110 5.46 -5.81 -15.48
CA ASP A 110 4.54 -5.46 -14.41
C ASP A 110 3.37 -6.45 -14.33
N SER A 111 2.69 -6.45 -13.18
CA SER A 111 1.56 -7.31 -12.87
C SER A 111 0.22 -6.61 -13.08
N VAL A 112 -0.71 -7.27 -13.78
CA VAL A 112 -2.03 -6.73 -14.08
C VAL A 112 -3.14 -7.70 -13.70
N ASP A 113 -4.20 -7.17 -13.09
CA ASP A 113 -5.39 -7.95 -12.76
C ASP A 113 -6.27 -8.15 -14.01
N VAL A 114 -6.70 -9.39 -14.22
CA VAL A 114 -7.48 -9.82 -15.39
C VAL A 114 -8.70 -10.62 -14.97
N THR A 115 -9.62 -10.83 -15.91
CA THR A 115 -10.76 -11.73 -15.70
C THR A 115 -10.31 -13.19 -15.67
N GLU A 116 -11.04 -14.03 -14.94
CA GLU A 116 -10.81 -15.48 -14.89
C GLU A 116 -10.78 -16.11 -16.30
N SER A 117 -11.69 -15.68 -17.18
CA SER A 117 -11.78 -16.20 -18.55
C SER A 117 -10.55 -15.87 -19.39
N PHE A 118 -9.97 -14.68 -19.21
CA PHE A 118 -8.72 -14.29 -19.86
C PHE A 118 -7.54 -15.04 -19.25
N TYR A 119 -7.49 -15.11 -17.92
CA TYR A 119 -6.45 -15.82 -17.18
C TYR A 119 -6.36 -17.28 -17.62
N LYS A 120 -7.48 -18.00 -17.75
CA LYS A 120 -7.48 -19.41 -18.17
C LYS A 120 -6.98 -19.61 -19.60
N LYS A 121 -7.15 -18.62 -20.48
CA LYS A 121 -6.70 -18.68 -21.88
C LYS A 121 -5.24 -18.27 -22.06
N ALA A 122 -4.76 -17.32 -21.27
CA ALA A 122 -3.37 -16.86 -21.33
C ALA A 122 -2.41 -17.99 -20.90
N LEU A 123 -1.46 -18.34 -21.76
CA LEU A 123 -0.43 -19.33 -21.46
C LEU A 123 0.85 -18.61 -21.04
N ARG A 124 1.64 -19.23 -20.15
CA ARG A 124 3.00 -18.71 -19.88
C ARG A 124 3.81 -18.80 -21.19
N GLY A 125 4.53 -17.73 -21.50
CA GLY A 125 5.25 -17.58 -22.76
C GLY A 125 4.40 -17.16 -23.96
N SER A 126 3.07 -17.02 -23.83
CA SER A 126 2.26 -16.50 -24.95
C SER A 126 2.42 -15.01 -25.10
N SER A 127 2.39 -14.56 -26.35
CA SER A 127 2.36 -13.15 -26.70
C SER A 127 0.96 -12.56 -26.54
N ILE A 128 0.85 -11.38 -25.94
CA ILE A 128 -0.38 -10.63 -25.72
C ILE A 128 -0.13 -9.13 -25.94
N VAL A 129 -1.16 -8.37 -26.29
CA VAL A 129 -1.06 -6.91 -26.40
C VAL A 129 -1.32 -6.29 -25.03
N ALA A 130 -0.29 -5.68 -24.44
CA ALA A 130 -0.38 -4.96 -23.19
C ALA A 130 -0.53 -3.45 -23.43
N ARG A 131 -1.46 -2.84 -22.70
CA ARG A 131 -1.57 -1.39 -22.56
C ARG A 131 -0.80 -0.96 -21.32
N TYR A 132 0.07 0.02 -21.48
CA TYR A 132 0.96 0.43 -20.41
C TYR A 132 1.20 1.94 -20.41
N LYS A 133 1.57 2.46 -19.25
CA LYS A 133 2.09 3.81 -19.06
C LYS A 133 3.54 3.72 -18.61
N VAL A 134 4.36 4.66 -19.07
CA VAL A 134 5.74 4.81 -18.61
C VAL A 134 5.81 6.03 -17.71
N GLY A 135 6.36 5.85 -16.51
CA GLY A 135 6.59 6.94 -15.57
C GLY A 135 7.56 7.98 -16.15
N ARG A 136 7.23 9.27 -16.01
CA ARG A 136 8.02 10.40 -16.55
C ARG A 136 9.44 10.45 -16.02
N ILE A 137 9.58 10.19 -14.73
CA ILE A 137 10.77 10.38 -13.92
C ILE A 137 11.39 9.02 -13.60
N SER A 138 10.57 8.03 -13.22
CA SER A 138 11.08 6.71 -12.83
C SER A 138 11.43 5.81 -14.01
N GLY A 139 10.86 6.08 -15.19
CA GLY A 139 10.95 5.20 -16.36
C GLY A 139 10.31 3.82 -16.15
N ARG A 140 9.62 3.60 -15.02
CA ARG A 140 8.96 2.34 -14.72
C ARG A 140 7.70 2.20 -15.55
N ILE A 141 7.39 0.95 -15.86
CA ILE A 141 6.20 0.60 -16.62
C ILE A 141 5.10 0.23 -15.63
N ASN A 142 3.90 0.71 -15.92
CA ASN A 142 2.68 0.32 -15.24
C ASN A 142 1.72 -0.24 -16.28
N ILE A 143 1.39 -1.53 -16.17
CA ILE A 143 0.50 -2.20 -17.13
C ILE A 143 -0.95 -1.99 -16.69
N THR A 144 -1.70 -1.21 -17.47
CA THR A 144 -3.07 -0.82 -17.15
C THR A 144 -4.11 -1.79 -17.70
N GLY A 145 -3.73 -2.67 -18.62
CA GLY A 145 -4.62 -3.70 -19.13
C GLY A 145 -3.99 -4.55 -20.23
N VAL A 146 -4.63 -5.67 -20.54
CA VAL A 146 -4.17 -6.62 -21.57
C VAL A 146 -5.30 -7.03 -22.49
N ARG A 147 -4.95 -7.36 -23.73
CA ARG A 147 -5.84 -7.89 -24.77
C ARG A 147 -5.11 -9.04 -25.50
N ALA A 148 -5.87 -10.06 -25.88
CA ALA A 148 -5.39 -11.17 -26.70
C ALA A 148 -5.52 -10.82 -28.17
#